data_AF-A0A7X9BEI3-F1
#
_entry.id   AF-A0A7X9BEI3-F1
#
_cell.length_a   1.000
_cell.length_b   1.000
_cell.length_c   1.000
_cell.angle_alpha   90.00
_cell.angle_beta   90.00
_cell.angle_gamma   90.00
#
_symmetry.space_group_name_H-M   'P 1'
#
loop_
_entity.id
_entity.type
_entity.pdbx_description
1 polymer ?
#
loop_
_entity_poly.entity_id
_entity_poly.type
_entity_poly.pdbx_seq_one_letter_code
_entity_poly.pdbx_strand_id
1 'polypeptide(L)'
;DYGLKERLGRLLRAIAAEGTTILVVTHDVEFAAEYARRAVMLFDGRIAADGPKQQILGGSMFYAPQISRLFRHIDDQVFTFEEGLTRLRQAQGNL
;
A
#
# COMPACT_ATOMS: atom_id res chain seq x y z
N ASP A 1 9.55 -13.60 -6.17
CA ASP A 1 8.37 -14.22 -6.79
C ASP A 1 7.15 -13.32 -6.52
N TYR A 2 6.60 -12.70 -7.56
CA TYR A 2 5.47 -11.77 -7.44
C TYR A 2 4.14 -12.53 -7.26
N GLY A 3 3.97 -13.66 -7.94
CA GLY A 3 2.75 -14.46 -7.88
C GLY A 3 2.50 -15.08 -6.52
N LEU A 4 3.55 -15.50 -5.81
CA LEU A 4 3.42 -16.00 -4.44
C LEU A 4 2.92 -14.92 -3.46
N LYS A 5 3.43 -13.69 -3.57
CA LYS A 5 2.99 -12.58 -2.71
C LYS A 5 1.53 -12.22 -2.98
N GLU A 6 1.14 -12.17 -4.25
CA GLU A 6 -0.24 -11.89 -4.63
C GLU A 6 -1.20 -12.96 -4.09
N ARG A 7 -0.84 -14.24 -4.22
CA ARG A 7 -1.65 -15.35 -3.70
C ARG A 7 -1.76 -15.29 -2.18
N LEU A 8 -0.65 -15.03 -1.48
CA LEU A 8 -0.65 -14.84 -0.03
C LEU A 8 -1.55 -13.68 0.38
N GLY A 9 -1.38 -12.50 -0.23
CA GLY A 9 -2.17 -11.32 0.08
C GLY A 9 -3.67 -11.53 -0.12
N ARG A 10 -4.07 -12.19 -1.20
CA ARG A 10 -5.48 -12.56 -1.44
C ARG A 10 -6.01 -13.53 -0.38
N LEU A 11 -5.23 -14.55 -0.02
CA LEU A 11 -5.64 -15.50 1.02
C LEU A 11 -5.84 -14.80 2.38
N LEU A 12 -4.88 -13.96 2.79
CA LEU A 12 -5.00 -13.19 4.03
C LEU A 12 -6.21 -12.26 3.98
N ARG A 13 -6.45 -11.57 2.86
CA ARG A 13 -7.62 -10.69 2.70
C ARG A 13 -8.93 -11.46 2.83
N ALA A 14 -9.02 -12.67 2.27
CA ALA A 14 -10.20 -13.53 2.40
C ALA A 14 -10.45 -13.95 3.85
N ILE A 15 -9.41 -14.44 4.54
CA ILE A 15 -9.49 -14.80 5.96
C ILE A 15 -9.88 -13.59 6.84
N ALA A 16 -9.37 -12.41 6.53
CA ALA A 16 -9.73 -11.19 7.24
C ALA A 16 -11.21 -10.79 7.01
N ALA A 17 -11.75 -11.02 5.81
CA ALA A 17 -13.15 -10.76 5.50
C ALA A 17 -14.11 -11.69 6.26
N GLU A 18 -13.64 -12.85 6.72
CA GLU A 18 -14.38 -13.77 7.60
C GLU A 18 -14.39 -13.32 9.07
N GLY A 19 -13.79 -12.18 9.40
CA GLY A 19 -13.77 -11.60 10.75
C GLY A 19 -12.50 -11.89 11.55
N THR A 20 -11.51 -12.56 10.94
CA THR A 20 -10.22 -12.81 11.59
C THR A 20 -9.33 -11.57 11.55
N THR A 21 -8.76 -11.18 12.70
CA THR A 21 -7.74 -10.13 12.72
C THR A 21 -6.39 -10.69 12.27
N ILE A 22 -5.73 -10.01 11.32
CA ILE A 22 -4.43 -10.41 10.79
C ILE A 22 -3.39 -9.32 11.09
N LEU A 23 -2.27 -9.73 11.69
CA LEU A 23 -1.08 -8.91 11.85
C LEU A 23 0.02 -9.45 10.93
N VAL A 24 0.56 -8.58 10.07
CA VAL A 24 1.69 -8.90 9.20
C VAL A 24 2.87 -8.02 9.58
N VAL A 25 4.03 -8.62 9.83
CA VAL A 25 5.30 -7.91 9.99
C VAL A 25 6.09 -8.08 8.70
N THR A 26 6.35 -6.98 8.00
CA THR A 26 7.05 -7.01 6.71
C THR A 26 7.83 -5.74 6.47
N HIS A 27 8.91 -5.85 5.68
CA HIS A 27 9.62 -4.70 5.09
C HIS A 27 9.16 -4.42 3.65
N ASP A 28 8.25 -5.24 3.12
CA ASP A 28 7.70 -5.08 1.78
C ASP A 28 6.57 -4.04 1.79
N VAL A 29 6.93 -2.82 1.41
CA VAL A 29 6.03 -1.66 1.35
C VAL A 29 4.93 -1.87 0.30
N GLU A 30 5.23 -2.52 -0.83
CA GLU A 30 4.24 -2.76 -1.89
C GLU A 30 3.16 -3.72 -1.39
N PHE A 31 3.57 -4.79 -0.69
CA PHE A 31 2.63 -5.71 -0.07
C PHE A 31 1.76 -5.04 1.00
N ALA A 32 2.37 -4.23 1.86
CA ALA A 32 1.65 -3.49 2.90
C ALA A 32 0.66 -2.48 2.29
N ALA A 33 1.07 -1.78 1.22
CA ALA A 33 0.23 -0.83 0.53
C ALA A 33 -0.97 -1.49 -0.14
N GLU A 34 -0.78 -2.66 -0.73
CA GLU A 34 -1.85 -3.39 -1.40
C GLU A 34 -2.83 -4.03 -0.39
N TYR A 35 -2.34 -4.73 0.64
CA TYR A 35 -3.19 -5.61 1.45
C TYR A 35 -3.53 -5.10 2.85
N ALA A 36 -2.77 -4.16 3.41
CA ALA A 36 -3.07 -3.65 4.76
C ALA A 36 -4.25 -2.68 4.75
N ARG A 37 -4.76 -2.37 5.95
CA ARG A 37 -5.70 -1.25 6.22
C ARG A 37 -5.02 -0.15 7.04
N ARG A 38 -4.23 -0.57 8.03
CA ARG A 38 -3.46 0.26 8.96
C ARG A 38 -2.00 -0.17 8.88
N ALA A 39 -1.08 0.77 9.07
CA ALA A 39 0.34 0.50 9.18
C ALA A 39 0.87 1.07 10.51
N VAL A 40 1.83 0.35 11.09
CA VAL A 40 2.55 0.77 12.30
C VAL A 40 4.03 0.66 11.99
N MET A 41 4.76 1.75 12.18
CA MET A 41 6.22 1.77 12.03
C MET A 41 6.87 1.65 13.39
N LEU A 42 7.79 0.70 13.53
CA LEU A 42 8.65 0.60 14.70
C LEU A 42 10.03 1.17 14.39
N PHE A 43 10.55 1.99 15.30
CA PHE A 43 11.90 2.52 15.27
C PHE A 43 12.46 2.50 16.69
N ASP A 44 13.65 1.92 16.86
CA ASP A 44 14.34 1.83 18.15
C ASP A 44 13.46 1.30 19.30
N GLY A 45 12.74 0.20 19.03
CA GLY A 45 11.84 -0.43 20.01
C GLY A 45 10.58 0.38 20.34
N ARG A 46 10.32 1.50 19.66
CA ARG A 46 9.16 2.37 19.87
C ARG A 46 8.29 2.46 18.63
N ILE A 47 7.01 2.75 18.82
CA ILE A 47 6.10 3.08 17.72
C ILE A 47 6.46 4.49 17.25
N ALA A 48 7.00 4.58 16.03
CA ALA A 48 7.36 5.84 15.39
C ALA A 48 6.16 6.47 14.66
N ALA A 49 5.28 5.65 14.09
CA ALA A 49 4.08 6.09 13.40
C ALA A 49 3.01 5.01 13.44
N ASP A 50 1.75 5.41 13.46
CA ASP A 50 0.60 4.52 13.59
C ASP A 50 -0.65 5.16 12.99
N GLY A 51 -1.24 4.53 11.97
CA GLY A 51 -2.43 5.06 11.33
C GLY A 51 -2.83 4.36 10.03
N PRO A 52 -3.80 4.94 9.28
CA PRO A 52 -4.18 4.47 7.95
C PRO A 52 -2.95 4.33 7.04
N LYS A 53 -2.89 3.24 6.26
CA LYS A 53 -1.70 2.92 5.46
C LYS A 53 -1.25 4.05 4.54
N GLN A 54 -2.18 4.81 3.96
CA GLN A 54 -1.88 5.92 3.06
C GLN A 54 -1.16 7.06 3.79
N GLN A 55 -1.57 7.36 5.03
CA GLN A 55 -0.93 8.42 5.83
C GLN A 55 0.48 8.02 6.27
N ILE A 56 0.67 6.73 6.58
CA ILE A 56 1.95 6.23 7.09
C ILE A 56 2.96 5.99 5.97
N LEU A 57 2.52 5.43 4.84
CA LEU A 57 3.42 5.03 3.76
C LEU A 57 3.47 6.06 2.62
N GLY A 58 2.38 6.77 2.31
CA GLY A 58 2.25 7.57 1.08
C GLY A 58 3.17 8.79 1.02
N GLY A 59 3.39 9.47 2.14
CA GLY A 59 4.17 10.72 2.19
C GLY A 59 5.69 10.55 2.23
N SER A 60 6.19 9.32 2.30
CA SER A 60 7.61 9.07 2.54
C SER A 60 8.46 9.05 1.27
N MET A 61 9.72 9.46 1.38
CA MET A 61 10.71 9.17 0.32
C MET A 61 11.25 7.75 0.39
N PHE A 62 11.33 7.14 1.58
CA PHE A 62 12.02 5.88 1.80
C PHE A 62 11.09 4.67 1.87
N TYR A 63 9.83 4.88 2.24
CA TYR A 63 8.85 3.82 2.49
C TYR A 63 7.49 4.08 1.83
N ALA A 64 7.50 4.85 0.73
CA ALA A 64 6.34 4.98 -0.14
C ALA A 64 6.34 3.92 -1.25
N PRO A 65 5.15 3.41 -1.62
CA PRO A 65 4.99 2.58 -2.80
C PRO A 65 5.59 3.24 -4.04
N GLN A 66 6.16 2.43 -4.92
CA GLN A 66 6.74 2.88 -6.19
C GLN A 66 5.76 3.72 -7.00
N ILE A 67 4.49 3.29 -7.04
CA ILE A 67 3.45 4.01 -7.78
C ILE A 67 3.17 5.40 -7.17
N SER A 68 3.10 5.53 -5.85
CA SER A 68 2.93 6.83 -5.19
C SER A 68 4.08 7.78 -5.48
N ARG A 69 5.31 7.26 -5.56
CA ARG A 69 6.47 8.07 -5.93
C ARG A 69 6.41 8.55 -7.38
N LEU A 70 5.93 7.70 -8.29
CA LEU A 70 5.76 8.05 -9.71
C LEU A 70 4.71 9.15 -9.90
N PHE A 71 3.61 9.08 -9.14
CA PHE A 71 2.50 10.04 -9.23
C PHE A 71 2.65 11.23 -8.29
N ARG A 72 3.78 11.37 -7.59
CA ARG A 72 4.03 12.48 -6.69
C ARG A 72 3.89 13.82 -7.43
N HIS A 73 3.14 14.75 -6.84
CA HIS A 73 2.82 16.05 -7.45
C HIS A 73 1.94 16.00 -8.71
N ILE A 74 1.51 14.81 -9.14
CA ILE A 74 0.53 14.61 -10.21
C ILE A 74 -0.81 14.23 -9.60
N ASP A 75 -0.81 13.25 -8.71
CA ASP A 75 -1.97 12.77 -7.96
C ASP A 75 -1.51 12.00 -6.71
N ASP A 76 -1.50 12.67 -5.56
CA ASP A 76 -1.05 12.08 -4.30
C ASP A 76 -2.06 11.05 -3.72
N GLN A 77 -3.21 10.84 -4.38
CA GLN A 77 -4.14 9.77 -4.02
C GLN A 77 -3.76 8.42 -4.64
N VAL A 78 -2.85 8.40 -5.61
CA VAL A 78 -2.41 7.14 -6.24
C VAL A 78 -1.47 6.39 -5.29
N PHE A 79 -1.93 5.23 -4.84
CA PHE A 79 -1.27 4.43 -3.81
C PHE A 79 -1.06 2.97 -4.20
N THR A 80 -1.85 2.46 -5.13
CA THR A 80 -1.71 1.12 -5.73
C THR A 80 -1.52 1.19 -7.24
N PHE A 81 -1.02 0.11 -7.83
CA PHE A 81 -0.81 0.01 -9.28
C PHE A 81 -2.13 0.15 -10.06
N GLU A 82 -3.22 -0.43 -9.54
CA GLU A 82 -4.55 -0.34 -10.14
C GLU A 82 -5.08 1.11 -10.17
N GLU A 83 -4.89 1.86 -9.08
CA GLU A 83 -5.22 3.28 -9.01
C GLU A 83 -4.42 4.08 -10.04
N GLY A 84 -3.11 3.83 -10.15
CA GLY A 84 -2.25 4.49 -11.13
C GLY A 84 -2.66 4.23 -12.58
N LEU A 85 -2.97 2.97 -12.93
CA LEU A 85 -3.48 2.62 -14.26
C LEU A 85 -4.82 3.30 -14.56
N THR A 86 -5.73 3.32 -13.59
CA THR A 86 -7.02 3.99 -13.72
C THR A 86 -6.82 5.48 -14.00
N ARG A 87 -5.90 6.11 -13.27
CA ARG A 87 -5.58 7.53 -13.42
C ARG A 87 -4.98 7.88 -14.79
N LEU A 88 -4.12 7.03 -15.35
CA LEU A 88 -3.54 7.23 -16.69
C LEU A 88 -4.58 7.09 -17.80
N ARG A 89 -5.45 6.08 -17.69
CA ARG A 89 -6.54 5.88 -18.68
C ARG A 89 -7.50 7.06 -18.71
N GLN A 90 -7.87 7.59 -17.55
CA GLN A 90 -8.69 8.79 -17.45
C GLN A 90 -8.02 10.03 -18.07
N ALA A 91 -6.69 10.17 -17.92
CA ALA A 91 -5.95 11.27 -18.54
C ALA A 91 -5.92 11.17 -20.08
N GLN A 92 -5.84 9.97 -20.63
CA GLN A 92 -5.83 9.73 -22.07
C GLN A 92 -7.20 9.89 -22.74
N GLY A 93 -8.30 9.64 -22.02
CA GLY A 93 -9.66 9.85 -22.53
C GLY A 93 -10.14 11.31 -22.53
N ASN A 94 -9.36 12.23 -21.95
CA ASN A 94 -9.63 13.68 -21.90
C ASN A 94 -8.81 14.48 -22.94
N LEU A 95 -8.20 13.81 -23.91
CA LEU A 95 -7.52 14.36 -25.09
C LEU A 95 -8.29 13.95 -26.35
#